data_AF-A0AAJ4UXP7-F1
#
_entry.id   AF-A0AAJ4UXP7-F1
#
_cell.length_a   1.000
_cell.length_b   1.000
_cell.length_c   1.000
_cell.angle_alpha   90.00
_cell.angle_beta   90.00
_cell.angle_gamma   90.00
#
_symmetry.space_group_name_H-M   'P 1'
#
loop_
_entity.id
_entity.type
_entity.pdbx_description
1 polymer ?
#
loop_
_entity_poly.entity_id
_entity_poly.type
_entity_poly.pdbx_seq_one_letter_code
_entity_poly.pdbx_strand_id
1 'polypeptide(L)'
;MFKLFKKDNFAKIFFHDIKNKLLTIKFNLYIILNKKLPEEKKEDLLEKVAITTDQAIDMIQDFLDFEKYKASKFLKHETFDLAQLVGEIVEELELDAQRANVKILYVKPKEKLMIKANREWIKKALLNIIHNSIKYNKENGRVFISFHVEKKGYMLIIKDTGVGIPQEQKEKIFKKYFSSDNKTGTGLGLNMAKVVIESHGGTIVFESEENKGSVFYIFLPKISKKIKIKYLSLAFAVFTMTGFFLFDYFYCLIPQQVKYAYSGDLQIIKLENGVIAKAKIEDKFKLKAYKNIWGTRTRTAFYLQKSDMTIDTNHQPVKVYTPKTSFSNIGTQFETISKTKETAVSVYKGAIKNNKFKVAKNEGLIVAKTAKKEPLPLKIEIVKTIQKPFEIIVMWQSQYKNFKLTASMDKDFKNPPIYEYTTKTKKFIFKNINDGIWYLSIQAEKDNLYSLPKIVKFLSLINYHKALKAYKNSDYDNAIKYLEISISTINKADFRPYYLLGKILSTSNLKKALKMAKTAFEITPNEQTAALYAKLLYNSQNYLLVTKLFSKGFKNPNIYRYVALSYYKLNDYKKAKQYIYKTLEENPNDNELKTILQKMQNNPLIKQFL
;
A
#
# COMPACT_ATOMS: atom_id res chain seq x y z
N MET A 1 -16.99 2.63 -7.58
CA MET A 1 -16.92 2.23 -6.15
C MET A 1 -15.72 1.33 -5.83
N PHE A 2 -15.54 0.16 -6.47
CA PHE A 2 -14.44 -0.79 -6.18
C PHE A 2 -12.98 -0.29 -6.39
N LYS A 3 -12.75 0.77 -7.18
CA LYS A 3 -11.40 1.30 -7.47
C LYS A 3 -10.81 2.24 -6.39
N LEU A 4 -11.64 2.78 -5.48
CA LEU A 4 -11.17 3.57 -4.33
C LEU A 4 -10.50 2.71 -3.25
N PHE A 5 -10.81 1.41 -3.19
CA PHE A 5 -10.41 0.49 -2.11
C PHE A 5 -9.06 -0.20 -2.28
N LYS A 6 -8.35 -0.01 -3.40
CA LYS A 6 -7.10 -0.77 -3.68
C LYS A 6 -5.89 -0.29 -2.88
N LYS A 7 -5.92 0.94 -2.35
CA LYS A 7 -4.79 1.54 -1.59
C LYS A 7 -4.90 1.38 -0.07
N ASP A 8 -6.07 1.05 0.46
CA ASP A 8 -6.28 0.84 1.90
C ASP A 8 -6.38 -0.66 2.19
N ASN A 9 -5.35 -1.24 2.83
CA ASN A 9 -5.38 -2.63 3.31
C ASN A 9 -6.60 -2.90 4.22
N PHE A 10 -7.15 -1.85 4.83
CA PHE A 10 -8.38 -1.84 5.62
C PHE A 10 -9.59 -2.42 4.91
N ALA A 11 -9.96 -1.86 3.77
CA ALA A 11 -11.17 -2.25 3.08
C ALA A 11 -11.12 -3.72 2.67
N LYS A 12 -9.93 -4.22 2.31
CA LYS A 12 -9.73 -5.64 1.98
C LYS A 12 -9.98 -6.56 3.18
N ILE A 13 -9.48 -6.21 4.37
CA ILE A 13 -9.70 -7.01 5.59
C ILE A 13 -11.17 -6.95 6.00
N PHE A 14 -11.76 -5.76 6.03
CA PHE A 14 -13.18 -5.56 6.31
C PHE A 14 -14.10 -6.38 5.39
N PHE A 15 -13.92 -6.28 4.05
CA PHE A 15 -14.72 -7.05 3.10
C PHE A 15 -14.47 -8.55 3.19
N HIS A 16 -13.25 -8.97 3.54
CA HIS A 16 -12.93 -10.37 3.77
C HIS A 16 -13.72 -10.92 4.97
N ASP A 17 -13.75 -10.18 6.09
CA ASP A 17 -14.38 -10.63 7.31
C ASP A 17 -15.91 -10.59 7.20
N ILE A 18 -16.48 -9.56 6.56
CA ILE A 18 -17.91 -9.54 6.20
C ILE A 18 -18.27 -10.72 5.30
N LYS A 19 -17.46 -11.00 4.27
CA LYS A 19 -17.70 -12.15 3.39
C LYS A 19 -17.75 -13.45 4.18
N ASN A 20 -16.87 -13.63 5.16
CA ASN A 20 -16.86 -14.82 6.02
C ASN A 20 -18.15 -14.92 6.86
N LYS A 21 -18.62 -13.81 7.45
CA LYS A 21 -19.89 -13.77 8.19
C LYS A 21 -21.09 -14.12 7.32
N LEU A 22 -21.17 -13.55 6.12
CA LEU A 22 -22.21 -13.87 5.15
C LEU A 22 -22.17 -15.34 4.70
N LEU A 23 -20.97 -15.93 4.55
CA LEU A 23 -20.82 -17.36 4.26
C LEU A 23 -21.32 -18.23 5.42
N THR A 24 -21.05 -17.85 6.67
CA THR A 24 -21.59 -18.56 7.85
C THR A 24 -23.11 -18.51 7.88
N ILE A 25 -23.72 -17.34 7.66
CA ILE A 25 -25.17 -17.18 7.58
C ILE A 25 -25.75 -18.08 6.47
N LYS A 26 -25.19 -17.98 5.26
CA LYS A 26 -25.62 -18.78 4.11
C LYS A 26 -25.53 -20.28 4.37
N PHE A 27 -24.44 -20.74 5.00
CA PHE A 27 -24.23 -22.15 5.28
C PHE A 27 -25.21 -22.69 6.34
N ASN A 28 -25.44 -21.95 7.42
CA ASN A 28 -26.41 -22.35 8.44
C ASN A 28 -27.84 -22.40 7.88
N LEU A 29 -28.24 -21.39 7.09
CA LEU A 29 -29.52 -21.41 6.38
C LEU A 29 -29.64 -22.57 5.39
N TYR A 30 -28.56 -22.90 4.67
CA TYR A 30 -28.53 -24.07 3.78
C TYR A 30 -28.75 -25.38 4.54
N ILE A 31 -28.14 -25.55 5.73
CA ILE A 31 -28.36 -26.72 6.57
C ILE A 31 -29.81 -26.81 7.03
N ILE A 32 -30.38 -25.70 7.51
CA ILE A 32 -31.78 -25.63 7.94
C ILE A 32 -32.73 -26.02 6.80
N LEU A 33 -32.48 -25.54 5.58
CA LEU A 33 -33.37 -25.76 4.42
C LEU A 33 -33.25 -27.16 3.80
N ASN A 34 -32.08 -27.80 3.87
CA ASN A 34 -31.78 -29.01 3.08
C ASN A 34 -31.55 -30.27 3.91
N LYS A 35 -31.52 -30.19 5.24
CA LYS A 35 -31.36 -31.36 6.12
C LYS A 35 -32.57 -31.52 7.04
N LYS A 36 -32.96 -32.78 7.28
CA LYS A 36 -33.87 -33.11 8.38
C LYS A 36 -33.10 -32.98 9.69
N LEU A 37 -33.51 -32.03 10.53
CA LEU A 37 -32.88 -31.73 11.82
C LEU A 37 -33.94 -31.83 12.92
N PRO A 38 -33.56 -32.26 14.14
CA PRO A 38 -34.37 -32.02 15.33
C PRO A 38 -34.64 -30.53 15.51
N GLU A 39 -35.81 -30.16 16.06
CA GLU A 39 -36.19 -28.75 16.24
C GLU A 39 -35.20 -27.98 17.13
N GLU A 40 -34.68 -28.60 18.19
CA GLU A 40 -33.64 -28.00 19.05
C GLU A 40 -32.40 -27.57 18.26
N LYS A 41 -31.89 -28.43 17.36
CA LYS A 41 -30.74 -28.08 16.50
C LYS A 41 -31.05 -27.00 15.47
N LYS A 42 -32.33 -26.86 15.11
CA LYS A 42 -32.79 -25.85 14.16
C LYS A 42 -32.90 -24.49 14.85
N GLU A 43 -33.38 -24.45 16.09
CA GLU A 43 -33.36 -23.26 16.96
C GLU A 43 -31.93 -22.77 17.20
N ASP A 44 -30.99 -23.66 17.56
CA ASP A 44 -29.56 -23.31 17.73
C ASP A 44 -28.97 -22.65 16.47
N LEU A 45 -29.28 -23.19 15.29
CA LEU A 45 -28.76 -22.67 14.02
C LEU A 45 -29.41 -21.33 13.66
N LEU A 46 -30.68 -21.12 13.98
CA LEU A 46 -31.39 -19.85 13.78
C LEU A 46 -30.84 -18.77 14.71
N GLU A 47 -30.62 -19.09 15.99
CA GLU A 47 -29.98 -18.19 16.94
C GLU A 47 -28.58 -17.78 16.46
N LYS A 48 -27.79 -18.76 15.99
CA LYS A 48 -26.48 -18.50 15.41
C LYS A 48 -26.54 -17.60 14.18
N VAL A 49 -27.57 -17.73 13.34
CA VAL A 49 -27.82 -16.84 12.19
C VAL A 49 -28.13 -15.43 12.67
N ALA A 50 -29.01 -15.25 13.65
CA ALA A 50 -29.35 -13.95 14.22
C ALA A 50 -28.09 -13.24 14.76
N ILE A 51 -27.37 -13.90 15.66
CA ILE A 51 -26.12 -13.38 16.26
C ILE A 51 -25.09 -13.01 15.18
N THR A 52 -24.91 -13.86 14.15
CA THR A 52 -23.93 -13.60 13.08
C THR A 52 -24.37 -12.42 12.19
N THR A 53 -25.68 -12.21 12.04
CA THR A 53 -26.25 -11.09 11.28
C THR A 53 -26.03 -9.77 12.00
N ASP A 54 -26.32 -9.72 13.30
CA ASP A 54 -26.09 -8.53 14.13
C ASP A 54 -24.60 -8.13 14.11
N GLN A 55 -23.71 -9.12 14.25
CA GLN A 55 -22.27 -8.89 14.12
C GLN A 55 -21.90 -8.28 12.76
N ALA A 56 -22.49 -8.74 11.66
CA ALA A 56 -22.20 -8.19 10.34
C ALA A 56 -22.71 -6.74 10.18
N ILE A 57 -23.86 -6.43 10.78
CA ILE A 57 -24.43 -5.08 10.80
C ILE A 57 -23.53 -4.13 11.60
N ASP A 58 -23.11 -4.53 12.80
CA ASP A 58 -22.18 -3.78 13.63
C ASP A 58 -20.88 -3.49 12.88
N MET A 59 -20.36 -4.49 12.15
CA MET A 59 -19.16 -4.30 11.34
C MET A 59 -19.34 -3.20 10.30
N ILE A 60 -20.46 -3.23 9.58
CA ILE A 60 -20.77 -2.23 8.55
C ILE A 60 -20.92 -0.84 9.17
N GLN A 61 -21.60 -0.74 10.30
CA GLN A 61 -21.83 0.52 10.99
C GLN A 61 -20.51 1.14 11.48
N ASP A 62 -19.64 0.35 12.12
CA ASP A 62 -18.30 0.76 12.54
C ASP A 62 -17.47 1.29 11.37
N PHE A 63 -17.51 0.61 10.21
CA PHE A 63 -16.81 1.04 9.01
C PHE A 63 -17.34 2.37 8.50
N LEU A 64 -18.67 2.53 8.43
CA LEU A 64 -19.31 3.76 7.97
C LEU A 64 -19.02 4.93 8.90
N ASP A 65 -19.07 4.72 10.21
CA ASP A 65 -18.76 5.76 11.20
C ASP A 65 -17.29 6.15 11.14
N PHE A 66 -16.37 5.20 10.96
CA PHE A 66 -14.96 5.51 10.76
C PHE A 66 -14.70 6.34 9.50
N GLU A 67 -15.36 6.02 8.38
CA GLU A 67 -15.23 6.79 7.14
C GLU A 67 -15.91 8.17 7.26
N LYS A 68 -17.08 8.27 7.91
CA LYS A 68 -17.72 9.55 8.23
C LYS A 68 -16.81 10.43 9.09
N TYR A 69 -16.18 9.86 10.10
CA TYR A 69 -15.26 10.58 10.98
C TYR A 69 -14.06 11.13 10.19
N LYS A 70 -13.41 10.29 9.35
CA LYS A 70 -12.32 10.71 8.45
C LYS A 70 -12.75 11.81 7.47
N ALA A 71 -13.98 11.71 6.95
CA ALA A 71 -14.53 12.68 6.00
C ALA A 71 -14.96 14.00 6.68
N SER A 72 -15.17 14.01 7.99
CA SER A 72 -15.56 15.20 8.74
C SER A 72 -14.44 16.24 8.74
N LYS A 73 -14.46 17.15 7.76
CA LYS A 73 -13.47 18.24 7.62
C LYS A 73 -13.53 19.25 8.77
N PHE A 74 -14.65 19.31 9.49
CA PHE A 74 -14.87 20.17 10.64
C PHE A 74 -15.72 19.44 11.69
N LEU A 75 -15.12 19.09 12.82
CA LEU A 75 -15.88 18.66 14.00
C LEU A 75 -16.66 19.88 14.51
N LYS A 76 -17.99 19.85 14.43
CA LYS A 76 -18.84 20.88 15.04
C LYS A 76 -18.72 20.72 16.56
N HIS A 77 -18.05 21.65 17.22
CA HIS A 77 -17.94 21.64 18.68
C HIS A 77 -19.10 22.40 19.29
N GLU A 78 -19.74 21.78 20.28
CA GLU A 78 -20.74 22.38 21.12
C GLU A 78 -20.36 22.20 22.59
N THR A 79 -20.95 23.02 23.45
CA THR A 79 -20.74 22.95 24.90
C THR A 79 -21.85 22.11 25.50
N PHE A 80 -21.51 21.01 26.17
CA PHE A 80 -22.49 20.09 26.77
C PHE A 80 -21.95 19.52 28.09
N ASP A 81 -22.85 18.99 28.92
CA ASP A 81 -22.50 18.32 30.17
C ASP A 81 -22.09 16.86 29.89
N LEU A 82 -20.83 16.53 30.14
CA LEU A 82 -20.29 15.18 29.94
C LEU A 82 -20.96 14.15 30.85
N ALA A 83 -21.35 14.53 32.07
CA ALA A 83 -22.03 13.63 33.00
C ALA A 83 -23.43 13.28 32.46
N GLN A 84 -24.17 14.26 31.96
CA GLN A 84 -25.46 14.03 31.31
C GLN A 84 -25.33 13.08 30.11
N LEU A 85 -24.33 13.30 29.25
CA LEU A 85 -24.09 12.43 28.10
C LEU A 85 -23.81 10.98 28.51
N VAL A 86 -23.03 10.76 29.57
CA VAL A 86 -22.77 9.41 30.09
C VAL A 86 -24.06 8.79 30.66
N GLY A 87 -24.91 9.57 31.33
CA GLY A 87 -26.22 9.10 31.77
C GLY A 87 -27.08 8.58 30.62
N GLU A 88 -27.17 9.34 29.53
CA GLU A 88 -27.91 8.92 28.32
C GLU A 88 -27.36 7.63 27.71
N ILE A 89 -26.03 7.42 27.74
CA ILE A 89 -25.42 6.18 27.23
C ILE A 89 -25.72 5.00 28.15
N VAL A 90 -25.78 5.23 29.47
CA VAL A 90 -26.13 4.19 30.45
C VAL A 90 -27.57 3.74 30.27
N GLU A 91 -28.50 4.67 30.04
CA GLU A 91 -29.90 4.37 29.72
C GLU A 91 -30.01 3.59 28.40
N GLU A 92 -29.27 4.00 27.37
CA GLU A 92 -29.25 3.34 26.06
C GLU A 92 -28.76 1.88 26.14
N LEU A 93 -27.79 1.59 27.00
CA LEU A 93 -27.18 0.27 27.17
C LEU A 93 -27.83 -0.59 28.27
N GLU A 94 -28.92 -0.14 28.89
CA GLU A 94 -29.54 -0.85 30.01
C GLU A 94 -30.10 -2.21 29.59
N LEU A 95 -30.74 -2.30 28.43
CA LEU A 95 -31.26 -3.57 27.89
C LEU A 95 -30.14 -4.57 27.55
N ASP A 96 -29.03 -4.08 26.99
CA ASP A 96 -27.87 -4.94 26.68
C ASP A 96 -27.22 -5.46 27.96
N ALA A 97 -27.12 -4.61 28.99
CA ALA A 97 -26.63 -5.00 30.31
C ALA A 97 -27.53 -6.03 30.98
N GLN A 98 -28.86 -5.87 30.89
CA GLN A 98 -29.83 -6.85 31.40
C GLN A 98 -29.70 -8.20 30.67
N ARG A 99 -29.62 -8.20 29.34
CA ARG A 99 -29.41 -9.42 28.54
C ARG A 99 -28.11 -10.14 28.87
N ALA A 100 -27.05 -9.39 29.16
CA ALA A 100 -25.76 -9.94 29.57
C ALA A 100 -25.70 -10.31 31.06
N ASN A 101 -26.76 -10.05 31.84
CA ASN A 101 -26.79 -10.17 33.29
C ASN A 101 -25.62 -9.41 33.97
N VAL A 102 -25.42 -8.15 33.57
CA VAL A 102 -24.37 -7.24 34.06
C VAL A 102 -25.01 -6.01 34.69
N LYS A 103 -24.55 -5.59 35.86
CA LYS A 103 -25.05 -4.37 36.53
C LYS A 103 -24.18 -3.16 36.23
N ILE A 104 -24.78 -2.10 35.67
CA ILE A 104 -24.10 -0.80 35.52
C ILE A 104 -24.29 0.02 36.81
N LEU A 105 -23.19 0.54 37.35
CA LEU A 105 -23.14 1.38 38.54
C LEU A 105 -22.58 2.75 38.15
N TYR A 106 -23.48 3.68 37.82
CA TYR A 106 -23.13 5.03 37.40
C TYR A 106 -23.23 6.01 38.57
N VAL A 107 -22.09 6.59 38.97
CA VAL A 107 -22.02 7.64 40.00
C VAL A 107 -22.07 9.00 39.32
N LYS A 108 -23.28 9.57 39.22
CA LYS A 108 -23.49 10.91 38.66
C LYS A 108 -22.90 11.98 39.59
N PRO A 109 -21.98 12.84 39.12
CA PRO A 109 -21.47 13.95 39.92
C PRO A 109 -22.57 14.98 40.20
N LYS A 110 -22.46 15.68 41.32
CA LYS A 110 -23.39 16.76 41.71
C LYS A 110 -23.24 18.01 40.82
N GLU A 111 -22.01 18.28 40.37
CA GLU A 111 -21.69 19.43 39.53
C GLU A 111 -21.77 19.07 38.04
N LYS A 112 -22.14 20.07 37.21
CA LYS A 112 -22.15 19.93 35.74
C LYS A 112 -20.73 19.88 35.19
N LEU A 113 -20.42 18.85 34.40
CA LEU A 113 -19.09 18.65 33.82
C LEU A 113 -19.04 19.18 32.38
N MET A 114 -19.06 20.50 32.24
CA MET A 114 -19.17 21.16 30.92
C MET A 114 -17.88 21.02 30.11
N ILE A 115 -17.98 20.45 28.89
CA ILE A 115 -16.89 20.37 27.90
C ILE A 115 -17.31 20.99 26.56
N LYS A 116 -16.35 21.54 25.82
CA LYS A 116 -16.54 22.00 24.43
C LYS A 116 -15.91 21.03 23.43
N ALA A 117 -16.73 20.16 22.85
CA ALA A 117 -16.32 19.06 21.97
C ALA A 117 -17.42 18.72 20.95
N ASN A 118 -17.18 17.80 20.01
CA ASN A 118 -18.27 17.27 19.19
C ASN A 118 -19.01 16.17 19.96
N ARG A 119 -20.22 16.48 20.42
CA ARG A 119 -21.03 15.59 21.27
C ARG A 119 -21.32 14.24 20.63
N GLU A 120 -21.67 14.22 19.34
CA GLU A 120 -21.98 12.97 18.62
C GLU A 120 -20.78 12.02 18.60
N TRP A 121 -19.59 12.52 18.29
CA TRP A 121 -18.39 11.69 18.26
C TRP A 121 -17.95 11.26 19.66
N ILE A 122 -18.03 12.15 20.66
CA ILE A 122 -17.77 11.77 22.06
C ILE A 122 -18.77 10.70 22.51
N LYS A 123 -20.06 10.84 22.19
CA LYS A 123 -21.09 9.82 22.48
C LYS A 123 -20.68 8.46 21.92
N LYS A 124 -20.34 8.41 20.63
CA LYS A 124 -19.90 7.16 19.96
C LYS A 124 -18.63 6.57 20.59
N ALA A 125 -17.64 7.40 20.94
CA ALA A 125 -16.42 6.94 21.56
C ALA A 125 -16.68 6.30 22.94
N LEU A 126 -17.54 6.91 23.75
CA LEU A 126 -17.88 6.42 25.09
C LEU A 126 -18.79 5.18 25.02
N LEU A 127 -19.76 5.17 24.10
CA LEU A 127 -20.62 4.02 23.85
C LEU A 127 -19.78 2.78 23.49
N ASN A 128 -18.79 2.93 22.61
CA ASN A 128 -17.87 1.84 22.26
C ASN A 128 -17.10 1.28 23.47
N ILE A 129 -16.75 2.12 24.45
CA ILE A 129 -15.99 1.67 25.62
C ILE A 129 -16.93 1.00 26.63
N ILE A 130 -18.05 1.63 26.96
CA ILE A 130 -19.02 1.11 27.93
C ILE A 130 -19.66 -0.18 27.42
N HIS A 131 -20.03 -0.25 26.14
CA HIS A 131 -20.56 -1.46 25.53
C HIS A 131 -19.54 -2.61 25.57
N ASN A 132 -18.24 -2.34 25.32
CA ASN A 132 -17.20 -3.36 25.48
C ASN A 132 -17.07 -3.86 26.92
N SER A 133 -17.22 -2.97 27.92
CA SER A 133 -17.21 -3.33 29.33
C SER A 133 -18.42 -4.19 29.75
N ILE A 134 -19.53 -4.16 29.02
CA ILE A 134 -20.69 -5.05 29.19
C ILE A 134 -20.46 -6.36 28.43
N LYS A 135 -20.12 -6.26 27.15
CA LYS A 135 -19.96 -7.39 26.23
C LYS A 135 -18.88 -8.39 26.65
N TYR A 136 -17.75 -7.90 27.15
CA TYR A 136 -16.64 -8.74 27.62
C TYR A 136 -16.64 -8.93 29.14
N ASN A 137 -17.80 -8.70 29.78
CA ASN A 137 -17.97 -9.01 31.19
C ASN A 137 -18.26 -10.49 31.39
N LYS A 138 -18.24 -10.90 32.66
CA LYS A 138 -18.78 -12.19 33.09
C LYS A 138 -20.23 -12.03 33.53
N GLU A 139 -20.98 -13.12 33.50
CA GLU A 139 -22.32 -13.16 34.06
C GLU A 139 -22.32 -12.72 35.54
N ASN A 140 -23.34 -11.97 35.96
CA ASN A 140 -23.44 -11.30 37.27
C ASN A 140 -22.31 -10.28 37.52
N GLY A 141 -21.63 -9.84 36.46
CA GLY A 141 -20.57 -8.85 36.49
C GLY A 141 -21.07 -7.43 36.75
N ARG A 142 -20.14 -6.49 36.89
CA ARG A 142 -20.42 -5.07 37.14
C ARG A 142 -19.58 -4.17 36.25
N VAL A 143 -20.15 -3.01 35.91
CA VAL A 143 -19.46 -1.89 35.25
C VAL A 143 -19.64 -0.64 36.10
N PHE A 144 -18.56 -0.12 36.66
CA PHE A 144 -18.53 1.08 37.49
C PHE A 144 -18.10 2.28 36.65
N ILE A 145 -18.91 3.34 36.67
CA ILE A 145 -18.64 4.57 35.92
C ILE A 145 -18.61 5.74 36.89
N SER A 146 -17.48 6.45 36.94
CA SER A 146 -17.27 7.57 37.85
C SER A 146 -16.43 8.67 37.23
N PHE A 147 -16.45 9.85 37.85
CA PHE A 147 -15.74 11.03 37.38
C PHE A 147 -14.80 11.60 38.44
N HIS A 148 -13.66 12.14 38.02
CA HIS A 148 -12.79 12.97 38.83
C HIS A 148 -12.59 14.33 38.15
N VAL A 149 -12.73 15.42 38.93
CA VAL A 149 -12.59 16.79 38.42
C VAL A 149 -11.13 17.19 38.48
N GLU A 150 -10.57 17.59 37.35
CA GLU A 150 -9.20 18.03 37.22
C GLU A 150 -9.13 19.52 36.84
N LYS A 151 -8.02 20.20 37.15
CA LYS A 151 -7.89 21.66 36.87
C LYS A 151 -8.18 22.01 35.40
N LYS A 152 -7.76 21.15 34.46
CA LYS A 152 -7.82 21.40 33.01
C LYS A 152 -8.92 20.62 32.28
N GLY A 153 -9.68 19.76 32.96
CA GLY A 153 -10.57 18.79 32.32
C GLY A 153 -11.28 17.89 33.31
N TYR A 154 -11.77 16.77 32.82
CA TYR A 154 -12.42 15.75 33.63
C TYR A 154 -11.83 14.39 33.27
N MET A 155 -11.59 13.57 34.30
CA MET A 155 -11.22 12.18 34.15
C MET A 155 -12.48 11.32 34.33
N LEU A 156 -12.85 10.58 33.29
CA LEU A 156 -13.89 9.56 33.32
C LEU A 156 -13.23 8.19 33.54
N ILE A 157 -13.68 7.47 34.55
CA ILE A 157 -13.18 6.15 34.93
C ILE A 157 -14.28 5.13 34.67
N ILE A 158 -14.01 4.16 33.80
CA ILE A 158 -14.92 3.05 33.49
C ILE A 158 -14.20 1.76 33.89
N LYS A 159 -14.70 1.09 34.93
CA LYS A 159 -14.13 -0.15 35.47
C LYS A 159 -15.10 -1.31 35.30
N ASP A 160 -14.67 -2.39 34.69
CA ASP A 160 -15.43 -3.64 34.59
C ASP A 160 -14.81 -4.76 35.44
N THR A 161 -15.62 -5.78 35.72
CA THR A 161 -15.19 -7.02 36.39
C THR A 161 -15.07 -8.20 35.42
N GLY A 162 -14.84 -7.90 34.14
CA GLY A 162 -14.92 -8.88 33.06
C GLY A 162 -13.72 -9.80 32.97
N VAL A 163 -13.56 -10.41 31.79
CA VAL A 163 -12.48 -11.37 31.52
C VAL A 163 -11.09 -10.73 31.48
N GLY A 164 -11.00 -9.40 31.48
CA GLY A 164 -9.73 -8.68 31.39
C GLY A 164 -9.02 -8.88 30.05
N ILE A 165 -7.79 -8.35 29.94
CA ILE A 165 -7.02 -8.30 28.70
C ILE A 165 -5.67 -8.99 28.94
N PRO A 166 -5.36 -10.08 28.22
CA PRO A 166 -4.09 -10.79 28.34
C PRO A 166 -2.89 -9.88 28.05
N GLN A 167 -1.76 -10.11 28.74
CA GLN A 167 -0.58 -9.24 28.67
C GLN A 167 -0.06 -9.04 27.24
N GLU A 168 -0.10 -10.07 26.41
CA GLU A 168 0.35 -10.05 25.01
C GLU A 168 -0.54 -9.20 24.08
N GLN A 169 -1.78 -8.95 24.50
CA GLN A 169 -2.79 -8.23 23.74
C GLN A 169 -2.84 -6.74 24.09
N LYS A 170 -2.37 -6.35 25.28
CA LYS A 170 -2.44 -4.97 25.80
C LYS A 170 -1.85 -3.93 24.85
N GLU A 171 -0.72 -4.21 24.20
CA GLU A 171 -0.10 -3.28 23.24
C GLU A 171 -0.89 -3.11 21.93
N LYS A 172 -1.90 -3.96 21.70
CA LYS A 172 -2.61 -4.07 20.43
C LYS A 172 -4.07 -3.62 20.50
N ILE A 173 -4.70 -3.51 21.68
CA ILE A 173 -6.14 -3.23 21.79
C ILE A 173 -6.59 -1.91 21.14
N PHE A 174 -5.70 -0.91 21.08
CA PHE A 174 -5.96 0.35 20.38
C PHE A 174 -5.43 0.38 18.94
N LYS A 175 -4.73 -0.68 18.50
CA LYS A 175 -4.33 -0.81 17.10
C LYS A 175 -5.58 -1.09 16.28
N LYS A 176 -5.61 -0.48 15.11
CA LYS A 176 -6.64 -0.74 14.10
C LYS A 176 -6.67 -2.24 13.81
N TYR A 177 -7.88 -2.81 13.77
CA TYR A 177 -8.13 -4.19 13.34
C TYR A 177 -7.65 -5.25 14.32
N PHE A 178 -7.42 -4.89 15.59
CA PHE A 178 -7.14 -5.86 16.63
C PHE A 178 -8.44 -6.29 17.33
N SER A 179 -8.74 -7.58 17.29
CA SER A 179 -9.79 -8.23 18.09
C SER A 179 -9.14 -9.37 18.88
N SER A 180 -9.46 -9.47 20.18
CA SER A 180 -8.97 -10.58 21.04
C SER A 180 -9.51 -11.93 20.56
N ASP A 181 -10.77 -11.92 20.11
CA ASP A 181 -11.42 -13.03 19.45
C ASP A 181 -11.73 -12.65 18.00
N ASN A 182 -11.12 -13.34 17.03
CA ASN A 182 -11.44 -13.21 15.59
C ASN A 182 -12.93 -13.51 15.25
N LYS A 183 -13.76 -13.77 16.26
CA LYS A 183 -15.16 -14.19 16.13
C LYS A 183 -16.17 -13.08 16.43
N THR A 184 -15.86 -12.04 17.22
CA THR A 184 -16.92 -11.18 17.80
C THR A 184 -16.74 -9.66 17.62
N GLY A 185 -15.65 -9.16 16.99
CA GLY A 185 -15.45 -7.71 16.82
C GLY A 185 -14.67 -7.30 15.56
N THR A 186 -14.91 -6.06 15.10
CA THR A 186 -14.21 -5.40 13.98
C THR A 186 -12.77 -4.99 14.29
N GLY A 187 -12.43 -4.86 15.58
CA GLY A 187 -11.22 -4.18 16.03
C GLY A 187 -11.18 -2.69 15.67
N LEU A 188 -12.33 -2.08 15.37
CA LEU A 188 -12.46 -0.66 15.05
C LEU A 188 -12.94 0.18 16.24
N GLY A 189 -13.81 -0.37 17.10
CA GLY A 189 -14.46 0.38 18.18
C GLY A 189 -13.50 1.12 19.12
N LEU A 190 -12.55 0.40 19.75
CA LEU A 190 -11.55 1.01 20.64
C LEU A 190 -10.55 1.91 19.91
N ASN A 191 -10.19 1.58 18.66
CA ASN A 191 -9.34 2.46 17.87
C ASN A 191 -10.06 3.79 17.58
N MET A 192 -11.32 3.74 17.17
CA MET A 192 -12.13 4.92 16.90
C MET A 192 -12.31 5.74 18.16
N ALA A 193 -12.62 5.11 19.29
CA ALA A 193 -12.74 5.80 20.58
C ALA A 193 -11.45 6.55 20.92
N LYS A 194 -10.29 5.91 20.77
CA LYS A 194 -8.99 6.57 20.96
C LYS A 194 -8.77 7.74 20.00
N VAL A 195 -8.99 7.54 18.71
CA VAL A 195 -8.78 8.58 17.69
C VAL A 195 -9.70 9.79 17.93
N VAL A 196 -10.94 9.55 18.36
CA VAL A 196 -11.90 10.61 18.72
C VAL A 196 -11.44 11.34 19.99
N ILE A 197 -11.10 10.61 21.05
CA ILE A 197 -10.67 11.22 22.32
C ILE A 197 -9.40 12.06 22.10
N GLU A 198 -8.40 11.52 21.39
CA GLU A 198 -7.15 12.20 21.09
C GLU A 198 -7.34 13.41 20.15
N SER A 199 -8.24 13.33 19.17
CA SER A 199 -8.52 14.47 18.27
C SER A 199 -9.17 15.65 18.99
N HIS A 200 -9.88 15.36 20.07
CA HIS A 200 -10.46 16.38 20.95
C HIS A 200 -9.44 16.92 21.98
N GLY A 201 -8.18 16.47 21.93
CA GLY A 201 -7.12 16.86 22.85
C GLY A 201 -7.15 16.12 24.20
N GLY A 202 -7.95 15.06 24.29
CA GLY A 202 -8.02 14.16 25.43
C GLY A 202 -6.94 13.08 25.40
N THR A 203 -7.01 12.17 26.37
CA THR A 203 -6.14 10.99 26.45
C THR A 203 -6.95 9.82 26.98
N ILE A 204 -6.70 8.64 26.42
CA ILE A 204 -7.26 7.38 26.93
C ILE A 204 -6.11 6.43 27.29
N VAL A 205 -6.14 5.91 28.51
CA VAL A 205 -5.26 4.84 28.99
C VAL A 205 -6.10 3.77 29.67
N PHE A 206 -5.51 2.60 29.89
CA PHE A 206 -6.21 1.51 30.54
C PHE A 206 -5.26 0.68 31.38
N GLU A 207 -5.82 0.04 32.39
CA GLU A 207 -5.22 -1.02 33.19
C GLU A 207 -6.11 -2.25 33.07
N SER A 208 -5.53 -3.43 33.02
CA SER A 208 -6.30 -4.64 32.91
C SER A 208 -5.49 -5.83 33.41
N GLU A 209 -6.16 -6.78 34.04
CA GLU A 209 -5.56 -8.04 34.43
C GLU A 209 -6.51 -9.16 33.99
N GLU A 210 -5.93 -10.18 33.35
CA GLU A 210 -6.68 -11.32 32.83
C GLU A 210 -7.48 -11.98 33.97
N ASN A 211 -8.76 -12.25 33.71
CA ASN A 211 -9.77 -12.75 34.64
C ASN A 211 -10.13 -11.84 35.83
N LYS A 212 -9.63 -10.61 35.89
CA LYS A 212 -9.98 -9.64 36.95
C LYS A 212 -10.69 -8.37 36.45
N GLY A 213 -10.78 -8.20 35.13
CA GLY A 213 -11.45 -7.08 34.49
C GLY A 213 -10.50 -5.97 34.03
N SER A 214 -11.07 -4.86 33.60
CA SER A 214 -10.33 -3.72 33.04
C SER A 214 -10.79 -2.39 33.63
N VAL A 215 -9.91 -1.39 33.59
CA VAL A 215 -10.20 -0.01 33.94
C VAL A 215 -9.72 0.88 32.80
N PHE A 216 -10.64 1.64 32.20
CA PHE A 216 -10.34 2.68 31.24
C PHE A 216 -10.38 4.05 31.91
N TYR A 217 -9.30 4.82 31.73
CA TYR A 217 -9.16 6.19 32.21
C TYR A 217 -9.17 7.13 30.99
N ILE A 218 -10.17 7.99 30.93
CA ILE A 218 -10.40 8.91 29.80
C ILE A 218 -10.33 10.34 30.32
N PHE A 219 -9.29 11.06 29.95
CA PHE A 219 -9.18 12.49 30.20
C PHE A 219 -9.76 13.29 29.03
N LEU A 220 -10.70 14.19 29.30
CA LEU A 220 -11.22 15.16 28.34
C LEU A 220 -10.99 16.60 28.84
N PRO A 221 -10.35 17.48 28.05
CA PRO A 221 -10.15 18.87 28.45
C PRO A 221 -11.47 19.65 28.42
N LYS A 222 -11.60 20.67 29.28
CA LYS A 222 -12.79 21.58 29.27
C LYS A 222 -12.99 22.25 27.90
N ILE A 223 -11.90 22.52 27.19
CA ILE A 223 -11.90 23.11 25.84
C ILE A 223 -11.07 22.22 24.91
N SER A 224 -11.70 21.66 23.88
CA SER A 224 -11.01 20.89 22.85
C SER A 224 -10.04 21.76 22.02
N LYS A 225 -8.78 21.34 21.89
CA LYS A 225 -7.81 22.00 21.00
C LYS A 225 -8.06 21.57 19.55
N LYS A 226 -8.26 22.52 18.62
CA LYS A 226 -8.28 22.23 17.17
C LYS A 226 -6.95 21.60 16.73
N ILE A 227 -6.92 20.30 16.52
CA ILE A 227 -5.79 19.64 15.86
C ILE A 227 -5.97 19.82 14.34
N LYS A 228 -5.12 20.66 13.72
CA LYS A 228 -5.03 20.77 12.25
C LYS A 228 -4.44 19.46 11.70
N ILE A 229 -5.30 18.52 11.29
CA ILE A 229 -4.83 17.32 10.60
C ILE A 229 -4.29 17.74 9.21
N LYS A 230 -3.00 17.47 8.96
CA LYS A 230 -2.26 17.74 7.71
C LYS A 230 -2.98 17.16 6.48
N TYR A 231 -3.86 17.93 5.83
CA TYR A 231 -4.58 17.54 4.60
C TYR A 231 -4.53 18.56 3.45
N LEU A 232 -3.49 19.40 3.38
CA LEU A 232 -3.28 20.26 2.20
C LEU A 232 -2.70 19.46 0.99
N SER A 233 -1.94 18.38 1.24
CA SER A 233 -1.25 17.65 0.16
C SER A 233 -2.08 16.58 -0.56
N LEU A 234 -3.08 16.00 0.12
CA LEU A 234 -3.88 14.92 -0.47
C LEU A 234 -5.09 15.45 -1.24
N ALA A 235 -5.69 16.56 -0.79
CA ALA A 235 -6.82 17.20 -1.46
C ALA A 235 -6.44 17.74 -2.86
N PHE A 236 -5.22 18.27 -3.01
CA PHE A 236 -4.70 18.76 -4.29
C PHE A 236 -4.43 17.60 -5.28
N ALA A 237 -3.96 16.45 -4.78
CA ALA A 237 -3.73 15.26 -5.58
C ALA A 237 -5.03 14.56 -6.02
N VAL A 238 -6.09 14.65 -5.19
CA VAL A 238 -7.41 14.10 -5.52
C VAL A 238 -8.15 15.00 -6.50
N PHE A 239 -8.11 16.33 -6.36
CA PHE A 239 -8.77 17.27 -7.29
C PHE A 239 -8.21 17.17 -8.72
N THR A 240 -6.88 17.07 -8.82
CA THR A 240 -6.16 16.86 -10.10
C THR A 240 -6.44 15.49 -10.72
N MET A 241 -6.58 14.43 -9.91
CA MET A 241 -7.00 13.11 -10.41
C MET A 241 -8.47 13.10 -10.84
N THR A 242 -9.39 13.70 -10.07
CA THR A 242 -10.82 13.65 -10.36
C THR A 242 -11.21 14.48 -11.58
N GLY A 243 -10.54 15.61 -11.82
CA GLY A 243 -10.71 16.37 -13.06
C GLY A 243 -10.26 15.59 -14.29
N PHE A 244 -9.22 14.77 -14.16
CA PHE A 244 -8.68 13.94 -15.24
C PHE A 244 -9.54 12.69 -15.53
N PHE A 245 -10.14 12.07 -14.50
CA PHE A 245 -10.93 10.84 -14.67
C PHE A 245 -12.41 11.06 -15.07
N LEU A 246 -13.01 12.21 -14.75
CA LEU A 246 -14.39 12.51 -15.18
C LEU A 246 -14.49 12.86 -16.66
N PHE A 247 -13.44 13.44 -17.25
CA PHE A 247 -13.38 13.79 -18.68
C PHE A 247 -13.17 12.56 -19.60
N ASP A 248 -12.50 11.52 -19.12
CA ASP A 248 -12.20 10.31 -19.90
C ASP A 248 -13.26 9.20 -19.79
N TYR A 249 -14.18 9.27 -18.81
CA TYR A 249 -15.14 8.19 -18.53
C TYR A 249 -16.53 8.40 -19.15
N PHE A 250 -16.94 9.65 -19.41
CA PHE A 250 -18.17 9.96 -20.14
C PHE A 250 -17.86 10.19 -21.62
N TYR A 251 -17.68 9.09 -22.34
CA TYR A 251 -17.62 9.07 -23.81
C TYR A 251 -18.99 9.44 -24.41
N CYS A 252 -19.28 10.72 -24.58
CA CYS A 252 -20.40 11.14 -25.44
C CYS A 252 -20.08 10.77 -26.90
N LEU A 253 -20.70 9.69 -27.39
CA LEU A 253 -20.66 9.25 -28.78
C LEU A 253 -21.71 10.03 -29.58
N ILE A 254 -21.28 10.89 -30.49
CA ILE A 254 -22.19 11.59 -31.42
C ILE A 254 -22.39 10.69 -32.66
N PRO A 255 -23.63 10.47 -33.14
CA PRO A 255 -23.87 9.78 -34.41
C PRO A 255 -23.17 10.49 -35.57
N GLN A 256 -22.49 9.73 -36.44
CA GLN A 256 -21.79 10.26 -37.61
C GLN A 256 -22.68 10.17 -38.86
N GLN A 257 -22.59 11.15 -39.77
CA GLN A 257 -23.27 11.03 -41.07
C GLN A 257 -22.57 9.99 -41.97
N VAL A 258 -23.37 9.19 -42.65
CA VAL A 258 -22.92 8.10 -43.51
C VAL A 258 -23.39 8.38 -44.93
N LYS A 259 -22.47 8.34 -45.91
CA LYS A 259 -22.81 8.50 -47.33
C LYS A 259 -22.79 7.14 -48.02
N TYR A 260 -23.82 6.89 -48.82
CA TYR A 260 -23.98 5.65 -49.58
C TYR A 260 -23.83 5.94 -51.08
N ALA A 261 -23.14 5.06 -51.79
CA ALA A 261 -23.01 5.04 -53.24
C ALA A 261 -23.19 3.60 -53.73
N TYR A 262 -23.66 3.41 -54.96
CA TYR A 262 -23.92 2.09 -55.52
C TYR A 262 -23.23 1.95 -56.87
N SER A 263 -22.65 0.79 -57.14
CA SER A 263 -21.99 0.48 -58.42
C SER A 263 -22.21 -1.00 -58.73
N GLY A 264 -23.10 -1.27 -59.68
CA GLY A 264 -23.60 -2.63 -59.95
C GLY A 264 -24.27 -3.23 -58.71
N ASP A 265 -23.90 -4.46 -58.40
CA ASP A 265 -24.34 -5.25 -57.25
C ASP A 265 -23.60 -4.93 -55.94
N LEU A 266 -22.79 -3.86 -55.91
CA LEU A 266 -22.05 -3.38 -54.74
C LEU A 266 -22.59 -2.07 -54.16
N GLN A 267 -22.82 -2.07 -52.86
CA GLN A 267 -23.05 -0.90 -52.03
C GLN A 267 -21.73 -0.44 -51.38
N ILE A 268 -21.39 0.82 -51.61
CA ILE A 268 -20.19 1.50 -51.11
C ILE A 268 -20.60 2.52 -50.06
N ILE A 269 -20.01 2.43 -48.88
CA ILE A 269 -20.31 3.27 -47.72
C ILE A 269 -19.07 4.09 -47.38
N LYS A 270 -19.21 5.42 -47.32
CA LYS A 270 -18.13 6.33 -46.96
C LYS A 270 -18.46 7.11 -45.68
N LEU A 271 -17.54 7.08 -44.72
CA LEU A 271 -17.63 7.81 -43.45
C LEU A 271 -16.90 9.16 -43.54
N GLU A 272 -17.25 10.12 -42.66
CA GLU A 272 -16.62 11.47 -42.62
C GLU A 272 -15.09 11.42 -42.44
N ASN A 273 -14.54 10.35 -41.84
CA ASN A 273 -13.10 10.17 -41.63
C ASN A 273 -12.38 9.47 -42.80
N GLY A 274 -13.04 9.28 -43.94
CA GLY A 274 -12.44 8.74 -45.15
C GLY A 274 -12.44 7.20 -45.25
N VAL A 275 -12.90 6.48 -44.23
CA VAL A 275 -13.05 5.03 -44.29
C VAL A 275 -14.13 4.65 -45.29
N ILE A 276 -13.83 3.66 -46.14
CA ILE A 276 -14.74 3.14 -47.16
C ILE A 276 -15.01 1.66 -46.89
N ALA A 277 -16.28 1.29 -46.80
CA ALA A 277 -16.72 -0.09 -46.71
C ALA A 277 -17.48 -0.48 -47.98
N LYS A 278 -17.27 -1.70 -48.47
CA LYS A 278 -17.96 -2.24 -49.66
C LYS A 278 -18.63 -3.57 -49.32
N ALA A 279 -19.92 -3.69 -49.62
CA ALA A 279 -20.73 -4.90 -49.43
C ALA A 279 -21.64 -5.15 -50.64
N LYS A 280 -22.10 -6.39 -50.85
CA LYS A 280 -23.08 -6.68 -51.90
C LYS A 280 -24.48 -6.21 -51.49
N ILE A 281 -25.30 -5.78 -52.45
CA ILE A 281 -26.64 -5.22 -52.18
C ILE A 281 -27.58 -6.27 -51.54
N GLU A 282 -27.39 -7.55 -51.85
CA GLU A 282 -28.19 -8.66 -51.33
C GLU A 282 -27.88 -9.02 -49.87
N ASP A 283 -26.78 -8.51 -49.32
CA ASP A 283 -26.36 -8.78 -47.94
C ASP A 283 -27.14 -7.92 -46.93
N LYS A 284 -27.85 -8.55 -45.99
CA LYS A 284 -28.63 -7.81 -44.96
C LYS A 284 -27.75 -7.36 -43.78
N PHE A 285 -27.24 -6.12 -43.78
CA PHE A 285 -26.49 -5.57 -42.64
C PHE A 285 -27.10 -4.28 -42.05
N LYS A 286 -26.79 -3.96 -40.79
CA LYS A 286 -27.18 -2.71 -40.10
C LYS A 286 -25.96 -1.92 -39.64
N LEU A 287 -25.69 -0.77 -40.26
CA LEU A 287 -24.56 0.08 -39.94
C LEU A 287 -24.93 1.17 -38.91
N LYS A 288 -24.15 1.33 -37.84
CA LYS A 288 -24.22 2.49 -36.92
C LYS A 288 -22.81 3.03 -36.68
N ALA A 289 -22.56 4.30 -37.00
CA ALA A 289 -21.25 4.95 -36.85
C ALA A 289 -21.31 6.09 -35.83
N TYR A 290 -20.27 6.22 -35.00
CA TYR A 290 -20.19 7.22 -33.94
C TYR A 290 -18.82 7.91 -33.92
N LYS A 291 -18.79 9.19 -33.53
CA LYS A 291 -17.57 10.00 -33.33
C LYS A 291 -17.46 10.56 -31.92
N ASN A 292 -16.23 10.84 -31.49
CA ASN A 292 -15.94 11.57 -30.24
C ASN A 292 -16.04 13.09 -30.51
N ILE A 293 -16.50 13.84 -29.50
CA ILE A 293 -16.66 15.30 -29.52
C ILE A 293 -15.34 16.04 -29.83
N TRP A 294 -14.19 15.52 -29.38
CA TRP A 294 -12.91 16.23 -29.44
C TRP A 294 -12.02 15.88 -30.66
N GLY A 295 -12.61 15.34 -31.73
CA GLY A 295 -12.09 15.42 -33.10
C GLY A 295 -10.75 14.74 -33.46
N THR A 296 -9.95 14.25 -32.51
CA THR A 296 -8.55 13.87 -32.81
C THR A 296 -8.32 12.37 -33.01
N ARG A 297 -9.27 11.51 -32.65
CA ARG A 297 -9.23 10.06 -32.95
C ARG A 297 -10.64 9.49 -33.16
N THR A 298 -11.05 9.33 -34.41
CA THR A 298 -12.28 8.59 -34.74
C THR A 298 -12.09 7.10 -34.49
N ARG A 299 -12.88 6.52 -33.59
CA ARG A 299 -13.05 5.07 -33.47
C ARG A 299 -14.43 4.71 -34.00
N THR A 300 -14.45 4.05 -35.16
CA THR A 300 -15.70 3.55 -35.77
C THR A 300 -15.92 2.11 -35.32
N ALA A 301 -17.09 1.80 -34.76
CA ALA A 301 -17.51 0.44 -34.50
C ALA A 301 -18.49 -0.01 -35.60
N PHE A 302 -18.25 -1.17 -36.21
CA PHE A 302 -19.16 -1.78 -37.18
C PHE A 302 -19.97 -2.88 -36.50
N TYR A 303 -21.26 -2.94 -36.78
CA TYR A 303 -22.09 -4.08 -36.40
C TYR A 303 -22.53 -4.80 -37.67
N LEU A 304 -21.93 -5.96 -37.94
CA LEU A 304 -22.22 -6.75 -39.14
C LEU A 304 -23.01 -7.99 -38.74
N GLN A 305 -24.04 -8.31 -39.51
CA GLN A 305 -24.86 -9.49 -39.28
C GLN A 305 -25.08 -10.18 -40.61
N LYS A 306 -24.37 -11.29 -40.86
CA LYS A 306 -24.48 -12.14 -42.07
C LYS A 306 -24.18 -11.42 -43.41
N SER A 307 -22.93 -11.00 -43.62
CA SER A 307 -22.49 -10.39 -44.87
C SER A 307 -20.97 -10.52 -45.05
N ASP A 308 -20.49 -10.67 -46.29
CA ASP A 308 -19.06 -10.58 -46.63
C ASP A 308 -18.70 -9.13 -46.96
N MET A 309 -17.83 -8.51 -46.16
CA MET A 309 -17.46 -7.10 -46.33
C MET A 309 -15.95 -6.92 -46.47
N THR A 310 -15.56 -6.03 -47.38
CA THR A 310 -14.18 -5.53 -47.46
C THR A 310 -14.15 -4.13 -46.86
N ILE A 311 -13.36 -3.94 -45.79
CA ILE A 311 -13.20 -2.63 -45.13
C ILE A 311 -11.81 -2.11 -45.47
N ASP A 312 -11.76 -0.93 -46.07
CA ASP A 312 -10.51 -0.25 -46.38
C ASP A 312 -10.20 0.78 -45.28
N THR A 313 -9.30 0.42 -44.37
CA THR A 313 -8.82 1.34 -43.32
C THR A 313 -7.55 2.04 -43.80
N ASN A 314 -7.69 3.26 -44.32
CA ASN A 314 -6.57 4.07 -44.82
C ASN A 314 -5.65 3.31 -45.80
N HIS A 315 -6.22 2.89 -46.94
CA HIS A 315 -5.55 2.26 -48.08
C HIS A 315 -5.01 0.84 -47.83
N GLN A 316 -5.61 0.10 -46.91
CA GLN A 316 -5.36 -1.33 -46.73
C GLN A 316 -6.67 -2.10 -46.62
N PRO A 317 -7.02 -2.92 -47.63
CA PRO A 317 -8.25 -3.69 -47.60
C PRO A 317 -8.12 -4.90 -46.67
N VAL A 318 -9.03 -5.00 -45.70
CA VAL A 318 -9.19 -6.19 -44.84
C VAL A 318 -10.43 -6.95 -45.32
N LYS A 319 -10.25 -8.22 -45.72
CA LYS A 319 -11.35 -9.13 -46.05
C LYS A 319 -11.79 -9.90 -44.81
N VAL A 320 -13.07 -9.80 -44.47
CA VAL A 320 -13.69 -10.52 -43.36
C VAL A 320 -14.58 -11.62 -43.92
N TYR A 321 -14.16 -12.88 -43.78
CA TYR A 321 -14.97 -14.05 -44.14
C TYR A 321 -15.58 -14.65 -42.88
N THR A 322 -16.90 -14.83 -42.84
CA THR A 322 -17.57 -15.51 -41.71
C THR A 322 -18.46 -16.65 -42.20
N PRO A 323 -18.15 -17.94 -41.90
CA PRO A 323 -19.17 -18.98 -41.98
C PRO A 323 -19.95 -18.98 -40.66
N LYS A 324 -21.26 -18.78 -40.76
CA LYS A 324 -22.32 -18.90 -39.73
C LYS A 324 -21.84 -19.25 -38.31
N THR A 325 -21.49 -18.25 -37.49
CA THR A 325 -21.66 -18.33 -36.02
C THR A 325 -21.62 -16.93 -35.40
N SER A 326 -22.50 -16.66 -34.43
CA SER A 326 -22.56 -15.40 -33.69
C SER A 326 -21.45 -15.31 -32.64
N PHE A 327 -20.71 -14.20 -32.61
CA PHE A 327 -19.85 -13.84 -31.47
C PHE A 327 -20.40 -12.59 -30.79
N SER A 328 -20.62 -12.67 -29.48
CA SER A 328 -20.81 -11.50 -28.62
C SER A 328 -19.51 -11.21 -27.86
N ASN A 329 -19.20 -9.92 -27.69
CA ASN A 329 -18.09 -9.39 -26.90
C ASN A 329 -16.67 -9.60 -27.48
N ILE A 330 -16.44 -9.15 -28.72
CA ILE A 330 -15.08 -9.06 -29.26
C ILE A 330 -14.42 -7.77 -28.76
N GLY A 331 -13.87 -7.82 -27.55
CA GLY A 331 -12.90 -6.84 -27.05
C GLY A 331 -11.51 -7.14 -27.61
N THR A 332 -11.33 -7.06 -28.93
CA THR A 332 -10.02 -7.23 -29.58
C THR A 332 -9.24 -5.92 -29.53
N GLN A 333 -8.18 -5.88 -28.72
CA GLN A 333 -7.12 -4.89 -28.87
C GLN A 333 -5.91 -5.56 -29.53
N PHE A 334 -5.55 -5.08 -30.71
CA PHE A 334 -4.33 -5.46 -31.42
C PHE A 334 -3.29 -4.37 -31.20
N GLU A 335 -2.08 -4.76 -30.80
CA GLU A 335 -0.93 -3.87 -30.83
C GLU A 335 0.03 -4.44 -31.88
N THR A 336 0.04 -3.84 -33.06
CA THR A 336 1.01 -4.17 -34.12
C THR A 336 2.35 -3.56 -33.73
N ILE A 337 3.31 -4.42 -33.41
CA ILE A 337 4.64 -4.00 -32.94
C ILE A 337 5.57 -3.73 -34.13
N SER A 338 5.37 -4.43 -35.25
CA SER A 338 6.07 -4.15 -36.51
C SER A 338 5.26 -4.54 -37.74
N LYS A 339 5.52 -3.86 -38.86
CA LYS A 339 4.86 -4.08 -40.15
C LYS A 339 5.86 -3.92 -41.28
N THR A 340 6.02 -4.96 -42.09
CA THR A 340 6.75 -4.91 -43.36
C THR A 340 5.76 -4.99 -44.53
N LYS A 341 6.27 -4.98 -45.77
CA LYS A 341 5.42 -5.19 -46.96
C LYS A 341 4.70 -6.53 -46.96
N GLU A 342 5.24 -7.56 -46.31
CA GLU A 342 4.75 -8.94 -46.42
C GLU A 342 4.30 -9.57 -45.09
N THR A 343 4.64 -8.95 -43.95
CA THR A 343 4.37 -9.49 -42.62
C THR A 343 3.95 -8.40 -41.62
N ALA A 344 3.01 -8.74 -40.73
CA ALA A 344 2.61 -7.92 -39.59
C ALA A 344 2.72 -8.74 -38.30
N VAL A 345 3.43 -8.22 -37.31
CA VAL A 345 3.61 -8.86 -36.01
C VAL A 345 2.71 -8.18 -35.00
N SER A 346 1.74 -8.92 -34.46
CA SER A 346 0.78 -8.37 -33.49
C SER A 346 0.86 -9.09 -32.17
N VAL A 347 0.94 -8.32 -31.08
CA VAL A 347 0.85 -8.86 -29.72
C VAL A 347 -0.58 -8.73 -29.23
N TYR A 348 -1.11 -9.86 -28.77
CA TYR A 348 -2.48 -9.99 -28.40
C TYR A 348 -2.66 -9.93 -26.87
N LYS A 349 -3.51 -9.01 -26.41
CA LYS A 349 -3.75 -8.76 -24.97
C LYS A 349 -4.92 -9.58 -24.38
N GLY A 350 -5.59 -10.43 -25.16
CA GLY A 350 -6.73 -11.28 -24.76
C GLY A 350 -6.48 -12.80 -24.92
N ALA A 351 -7.55 -13.62 -25.05
CA ALA A 351 -7.50 -15.02 -25.53
C ALA A 351 -8.25 -15.17 -26.89
N ILE A 352 -7.65 -15.83 -27.90
CA ILE A 352 -8.31 -16.16 -29.19
C ILE A 352 -8.56 -17.66 -29.22
N LYS A 353 -9.79 -18.07 -29.52
CA LYS A 353 -10.14 -19.46 -29.77
C LYS A 353 -10.84 -19.54 -31.13
N ASN A 354 -10.23 -20.25 -32.06
CA ASN A 354 -10.88 -20.73 -33.28
C ASN A 354 -10.78 -22.27 -33.29
N ASN A 355 -11.65 -22.94 -34.05
CA ASN A 355 -11.72 -24.40 -34.18
C ASN A 355 -10.40 -25.06 -34.61
N LYS A 356 -9.45 -24.30 -35.19
CA LYS A 356 -8.14 -24.81 -35.62
C LYS A 356 -6.95 -24.40 -34.75
N PHE A 357 -7.07 -23.42 -33.85
CA PHE A 357 -5.96 -23.02 -32.97
C PHE A 357 -6.40 -22.17 -31.77
N LYS A 358 -5.62 -22.24 -30.68
CA LYS A 358 -5.78 -21.45 -29.45
C LYS A 358 -4.50 -20.66 -29.18
N VAL A 359 -4.61 -19.34 -29.03
CA VAL A 359 -3.48 -18.45 -28.68
C VAL A 359 -3.70 -17.92 -27.27
N ALA A 360 -2.75 -18.19 -26.38
CA ALA A 360 -2.81 -17.75 -24.99
C ALA A 360 -2.36 -16.29 -24.84
N LYS A 361 -2.69 -15.68 -23.71
CA LYS A 361 -2.32 -14.31 -23.36
C LYS A 361 -0.79 -14.16 -23.37
N ASN A 362 -0.27 -13.11 -24.01
CA ASN A 362 1.17 -12.81 -24.19
C ASN A 362 1.94 -13.73 -25.18
N GLU A 363 1.25 -14.50 -26.03
CA GLU A 363 1.88 -15.17 -27.18
C GLU A 363 1.84 -14.25 -28.43
N GLY A 364 2.90 -14.28 -29.24
CA GLY A 364 2.98 -13.50 -30.49
C GLY A 364 2.26 -14.20 -31.65
N LEU A 365 1.56 -13.43 -32.48
CA LEU A 365 0.99 -13.93 -33.72
C LEU A 365 1.67 -13.21 -34.90
N ILE A 366 2.29 -13.99 -35.78
CA ILE A 366 2.78 -13.48 -37.07
C ILE A 366 1.66 -13.63 -38.08
N VAL A 367 1.23 -12.51 -38.65
CA VAL A 367 0.23 -12.46 -39.71
C VAL A 367 0.96 -12.14 -41.00
N ALA A 368 1.20 -13.18 -41.81
CA ALA A 368 1.65 -13.08 -43.20
C ALA A 368 0.47 -13.46 -44.13
N LYS A 369 0.75 -13.99 -45.34
CA LYS A 369 -0.26 -14.66 -46.19
C LYS A 369 -1.05 -15.75 -45.44
N THR A 370 -0.45 -16.35 -44.40
CA THR A 370 -1.10 -17.25 -43.43
C THR A 370 -0.71 -16.85 -42.01
N ALA A 371 -1.62 -17.03 -41.04
CA ALA A 371 -1.33 -16.77 -39.63
C ALA A 371 -0.58 -17.95 -39.02
N LYS A 372 0.60 -17.71 -38.45
CA LYS A 372 1.42 -18.73 -37.78
C LYS A 372 1.71 -18.33 -36.32
N LYS A 373 1.66 -19.32 -35.43
CA LYS A 373 2.08 -19.17 -34.04
C LYS A 373 3.60 -19.28 -34.00
N GLU A 374 4.27 -18.18 -33.67
CA GLU A 374 5.72 -18.17 -33.46
C GLU A 374 6.05 -17.68 -32.06
N PRO A 375 6.94 -18.37 -31.32
CA PRO A 375 7.35 -17.90 -30.01
C PRO A 375 8.17 -16.62 -30.18
N LEU A 376 7.71 -15.53 -29.56
CA LEU A 376 8.53 -14.32 -29.42
C LEU A 376 9.86 -14.70 -28.75
N PRO A 377 10.99 -14.03 -29.07
CA PRO A 377 12.27 -14.31 -28.41
C PRO A 377 12.11 -14.18 -26.89
N LEU A 378 12.11 -15.33 -26.19
CA LEU A 378 11.71 -15.44 -24.78
C LEU A 378 12.91 -15.21 -23.84
N LYS A 379 12.66 -14.37 -22.82
CA LYS A 379 13.50 -14.11 -21.63
C LYS A 379 14.87 -13.48 -21.89
N ILE A 380 14.89 -12.14 -21.81
CA ILE A 380 16.08 -11.41 -21.35
C ILE A 380 16.29 -11.77 -19.88
N GLU A 381 17.34 -12.52 -19.55
CA GLU A 381 17.78 -12.74 -18.17
C GLU A 381 18.91 -11.75 -17.88
N ILE A 382 18.60 -10.76 -17.04
CA ILE A 382 19.60 -9.77 -16.65
C ILE A 382 20.40 -10.39 -15.53
N VAL A 383 21.51 -11.01 -15.87
CA VAL A 383 22.47 -11.53 -14.90
C VAL A 383 23.34 -10.35 -14.47
N LYS A 384 22.95 -9.68 -13.38
CA LYS A 384 23.79 -8.63 -12.77
C LYS A 384 25.00 -9.28 -12.11
N THR A 385 26.09 -9.43 -12.84
CA THR A 385 27.41 -9.67 -12.27
C THR A 385 28.30 -8.49 -12.64
N ILE A 386 28.57 -7.62 -11.66
CA ILE A 386 29.49 -6.48 -11.79
C ILE A 386 30.91 -7.06 -11.69
N GLN A 387 31.49 -7.51 -12.81
CA GLN A 387 32.87 -8.02 -12.79
C GLN A 387 33.89 -6.88 -12.67
N LYS A 388 33.54 -5.65 -13.07
CA LYS A 388 34.30 -4.40 -12.87
C LYS A 388 33.31 -3.24 -12.77
N PRO A 389 33.61 -2.13 -12.07
CA PRO A 389 32.65 -1.07 -11.67
C PRO A 389 31.96 -0.28 -12.79
N PHE A 390 32.04 -0.74 -14.05
CA PHE A 390 31.55 -0.03 -15.23
C PHE A 390 30.88 -0.94 -16.26
N GLU A 391 30.71 -2.24 -15.96
CA GLU A 391 30.23 -3.22 -16.93
C GLU A 391 28.94 -3.89 -16.47
N ILE A 392 27.90 -3.82 -17.31
CA ILE A 392 26.66 -4.58 -17.13
C ILE A 392 26.60 -5.63 -18.22
N ILE A 393 26.46 -6.88 -17.80
CA ILE A 393 26.28 -8.01 -18.71
C ILE A 393 24.78 -8.27 -18.85
N VAL A 394 24.27 -8.16 -20.07
CA VAL A 394 22.93 -8.60 -20.43
C VAL A 394 23.05 -9.91 -21.18
N MET A 395 22.34 -10.93 -20.68
CA MET A 395 22.26 -12.24 -21.30
C MET A 395 20.82 -12.51 -21.74
N TRP A 396 20.66 -13.34 -22.76
CA TRP A 396 19.33 -13.75 -23.21
C TRP A 396 19.35 -15.18 -23.70
N GLN A 397 18.21 -15.83 -23.56
CA GLN A 397 17.95 -17.11 -24.20
C GLN A 397 17.17 -16.84 -25.48
N SER A 398 17.58 -17.48 -26.56
CA SER A 398 16.86 -17.35 -27.83
C SER A 398 17.27 -18.48 -28.77
N GLN A 399 16.31 -18.95 -29.58
CA GLN A 399 16.52 -19.92 -30.64
C GLN A 399 17.16 -19.31 -31.90
N TYR A 400 17.14 -17.98 -32.02
CA TYR A 400 17.66 -17.28 -33.19
C TYR A 400 19.19 -17.12 -33.12
N LYS A 401 19.85 -16.89 -34.26
CA LYS A 401 21.33 -16.83 -34.36
C LYS A 401 21.89 -15.40 -34.40
N ASN A 402 21.12 -14.44 -34.93
CA ASN A 402 21.53 -13.04 -35.06
C ASN A 402 20.54 -12.13 -34.33
N PHE A 403 21.08 -11.16 -33.61
CA PHE A 403 20.31 -10.26 -32.77
C PHE A 403 20.73 -8.82 -32.98
N LYS A 404 19.75 -7.93 -32.96
CA LYS A 404 19.93 -6.49 -32.83
C LYS A 404 19.44 -6.08 -31.45
N LEU A 405 20.34 -5.59 -30.60
CA LEU A 405 20.02 -5.09 -29.27
C LEU A 405 19.86 -3.57 -29.32
N THR A 406 18.78 -3.07 -28.72
CA THR A 406 18.49 -1.64 -28.63
C THR A 406 18.31 -1.26 -27.17
N ALA A 407 19.04 -0.24 -26.72
CA ALA A 407 18.88 0.35 -25.39
C ALA A 407 18.51 1.84 -25.49
N SER A 408 17.42 2.21 -24.83
CA SER A 408 16.97 3.61 -24.78
C SER A 408 16.49 3.98 -23.38
N MET A 409 16.63 5.26 -23.02
CA MET A 409 15.96 5.85 -21.85
C MET A 409 14.52 6.32 -22.19
N ASP A 410 14.18 6.36 -23.47
CA ASP A 410 12.84 6.65 -23.96
C ASP A 410 12.06 5.33 -24.16
N LYS A 411 10.85 5.29 -23.61
CA LYS A 411 9.94 4.15 -23.69
C LYS A 411 9.48 3.86 -25.11
N ASP A 412 9.32 4.92 -25.91
CA ASP A 412 8.77 4.84 -27.26
C ASP A 412 9.87 4.69 -28.32
N PHE A 413 11.15 4.66 -27.92
CA PHE A 413 12.32 4.63 -28.81
C PHE A 413 12.25 5.71 -29.93
N LYS A 414 11.67 6.88 -29.64
CA LYS A 414 11.46 7.96 -30.63
C LYS A 414 12.74 8.73 -30.92
N ASN A 415 13.62 8.83 -29.94
CA ASN A 415 14.96 9.36 -30.12
C ASN A 415 15.92 8.22 -30.51
N PRO A 416 16.97 8.49 -31.32
CA PRO A 416 17.90 7.46 -31.79
C PRO A 416 18.44 6.66 -30.60
N PRO A 417 18.48 5.32 -30.71
CA PRO A 417 18.88 4.48 -29.59
C PRO A 417 20.32 4.76 -29.21
N ILE A 418 20.56 4.96 -27.90
CA ILE A 418 21.89 5.34 -27.38
C ILE A 418 22.91 4.21 -27.63
N TYR A 419 22.44 2.96 -27.70
CA TYR A 419 23.23 1.82 -28.14
C TYR A 419 22.41 0.93 -29.06
N GLU A 420 22.97 0.65 -30.23
CA GLU A 420 22.45 -0.28 -31.22
C GLU A 420 23.60 -1.18 -31.68
N TYR A 421 23.47 -2.49 -31.49
CA TYR A 421 24.53 -3.43 -31.85
C TYR A 421 23.95 -4.72 -32.39
N THR A 422 24.51 -5.18 -33.52
CA THR A 422 24.23 -6.50 -34.08
C THR A 422 25.25 -7.50 -33.57
N THR A 423 24.78 -8.61 -33.00
CA THR A 423 25.66 -9.67 -32.48
C THR A 423 25.13 -11.08 -32.75
N LYS A 424 26.07 -12.02 -32.85
CA LYS A 424 25.82 -13.47 -32.84
C LYS A 424 25.92 -14.06 -31.42
N THR A 425 26.51 -13.32 -30.49
CA THR A 425 26.67 -13.75 -29.09
C THR A 425 25.39 -13.47 -28.30
N LYS A 426 25.01 -14.38 -27.39
CA LYS A 426 23.87 -14.19 -26.48
C LYS A 426 24.21 -13.35 -25.23
N LYS A 427 25.22 -12.48 -25.36
CA LYS A 427 25.83 -11.70 -24.28
C LYS A 427 26.20 -10.33 -24.82
N PHE A 428 25.75 -9.28 -24.14
CA PHE A 428 26.12 -7.90 -24.43
C PHE A 428 26.65 -7.19 -23.19
N ILE A 429 27.66 -6.35 -23.36
CA ILE A 429 28.31 -5.62 -22.27
C ILE A 429 28.07 -4.13 -22.47
N PHE A 430 27.29 -3.51 -21.59
CA PHE A 430 27.21 -2.05 -21.51
C PHE A 430 28.39 -1.52 -20.72
N LYS A 431 29.13 -0.56 -21.31
CA LYS A 431 30.21 0.18 -20.64
C LYS A 431 29.77 1.61 -20.38
N ASN A 432 30.04 2.13 -19.18
CA ASN A 432 29.80 3.54 -18.81
C ASN A 432 28.36 4.04 -19.01
N ILE A 433 27.35 3.19 -18.74
CA ILE A 433 25.94 3.59 -18.87
C ILE A 433 25.52 4.54 -17.74
N ASN A 434 24.69 5.54 -18.05
CA ASN A 434 24.16 6.46 -17.06
C ASN A 434 23.11 5.81 -16.14
N ASP A 435 23.00 6.33 -14.92
CA ASP A 435 21.92 6.00 -13.98
C ASP A 435 20.56 6.30 -14.64
N GLY A 436 19.60 5.37 -14.53
CA GLY A 436 18.29 5.62 -15.12
C GLY A 436 17.39 4.39 -15.27
N ILE A 437 16.19 4.64 -15.79
CA ILE A 437 15.31 3.59 -16.30
C ILE A 437 15.66 3.40 -17.77
N TRP A 438 16.03 2.18 -18.10
CA TRP A 438 16.39 1.79 -19.45
C TRP A 438 15.41 0.76 -19.98
N TYR A 439 15.03 0.95 -21.24
CA TYR A 439 14.21 0.05 -22.02
C TYR A 439 15.14 -0.74 -22.94
N LEU A 440 15.24 -2.04 -22.69
CA LEU A 440 16.02 -2.95 -23.51
C LEU A 440 15.10 -3.74 -24.43
N SER A 441 15.39 -3.74 -25.72
CA SER A 441 14.68 -4.52 -26.72
C SER A 441 15.67 -5.38 -27.51
N ILE A 442 15.28 -6.61 -27.82
CA ILE A 442 16.00 -7.52 -28.71
C ILE A 442 15.15 -7.75 -29.95
N GLN A 443 15.77 -7.59 -31.11
CA GLN A 443 15.21 -7.92 -32.41
C GLN A 443 15.97 -9.09 -33.02
N ALA A 444 15.25 -10.09 -33.54
CA ALA A 444 15.86 -11.14 -34.37
C ALA A 444 15.96 -10.65 -35.82
N GLU A 445 17.15 -10.70 -36.42
CA GLU A 445 17.42 -10.12 -37.75
C GLU A 445 16.56 -10.73 -38.86
N LYS A 446 16.27 -12.04 -38.80
CA LYS A 446 15.73 -12.76 -39.96
C LYS A 446 14.25 -12.47 -40.24
N ASP A 447 13.49 -11.93 -39.27
CA ASP A 447 12.04 -11.84 -39.36
C ASP A 447 11.44 -10.49 -38.90
N ASN A 448 12.26 -9.46 -38.61
CA ASN A 448 11.80 -8.18 -38.04
C ASN A 448 10.91 -8.34 -36.77
N LEU A 449 11.20 -9.38 -35.99
CA LEU A 449 10.50 -9.72 -34.75
C LEU A 449 11.11 -8.97 -33.57
N TYR A 450 10.28 -8.19 -32.86
CA TYR A 450 10.69 -7.46 -31.67
C TYR A 450 10.19 -8.15 -30.40
N SER A 451 11.06 -8.27 -29.40
CA SER A 451 10.64 -8.59 -28.03
C SER A 451 9.86 -7.42 -27.40
N LEU A 452 8.93 -7.71 -26.47
CA LEU A 452 8.41 -6.66 -25.59
C LEU A 452 9.58 -6.04 -24.80
N PRO A 453 9.69 -4.70 -24.73
CA PRO A 453 10.82 -4.05 -24.08
C PRO A 453 10.85 -4.40 -22.60
N LYS A 454 11.99 -4.88 -22.12
CA LYS A 454 12.22 -5.15 -20.70
C LYS A 454 12.68 -3.87 -20.02
N ILE A 455 11.95 -3.47 -18.99
CA ILE A 455 12.29 -2.31 -18.15
C ILE A 455 13.38 -2.74 -17.17
N VAL A 456 14.51 -2.03 -17.19
CA VAL A 456 15.63 -2.28 -16.29
C VAL A 456 16.02 -0.98 -15.60
N LYS A 457 16.17 -1.04 -14.28
CA LYS A 457 16.74 0.07 -13.51
C LYS A 457 18.25 -0.15 -13.38
N PHE A 458 19.03 0.76 -13.97
CA PHE A 458 20.48 0.77 -13.86
C PHE A 458 20.95 1.86 -12.90
N LEU A 459 21.90 1.47 -12.06
CA LEU A 459 22.62 2.32 -11.11
C LEU A 459 24.10 2.04 -11.33
N SER A 460 24.75 2.95 -12.03
CA SER A 460 26.14 2.96 -12.47
C SER A 460 27.11 3.12 -11.30
N LEU A 461 26.72 3.82 -10.22
CA LEU A 461 27.54 4.04 -9.00
C LEU A 461 28.96 4.57 -9.27
N ILE A 462 29.21 5.10 -10.47
CA ILE A 462 30.52 5.57 -10.93
C ILE A 462 31.06 6.64 -9.99
N ASN A 463 30.23 7.62 -9.65
CA ASN A 463 30.61 8.70 -8.76
C ASN A 463 30.86 8.20 -7.33
N TYR A 464 30.14 7.18 -6.87
CA TYR A 464 30.44 6.53 -5.60
C TYR A 464 31.81 5.84 -5.62
N HIS A 465 32.18 5.15 -6.70
CA HIS A 465 33.50 4.52 -6.81
C HIS A 465 34.64 5.54 -6.93
N LYS A 466 34.43 6.64 -7.66
CA LYS A 466 35.37 7.79 -7.66
C LYS A 466 35.54 8.35 -6.25
N ALA A 467 34.45 8.50 -5.51
CA ALA A 467 34.49 8.95 -4.13
C ALA A 467 35.24 7.96 -3.22
N LEU A 468 35.03 6.66 -3.38
CA LEU A 468 35.77 5.64 -2.62
C LEU A 468 37.27 5.70 -2.90
N LYS A 469 37.68 5.93 -4.16
CA LYS A 469 39.10 6.08 -4.51
C LYS A 469 39.70 7.33 -3.88
N ALA A 470 39.00 8.47 -3.97
CA ALA A 470 39.41 9.72 -3.32
C ALA A 470 39.51 9.56 -1.79
N TYR A 471 38.49 8.95 -1.16
CA TYR A 471 38.47 8.65 0.27
C TYR A 471 39.65 7.78 0.72
N LYS A 472 40.01 6.73 -0.05
CA LYS A 472 41.17 5.87 0.24
C LYS A 472 42.50 6.62 0.14
N ASN A 473 42.57 7.65 -0.70
CA ASN A 473 43.73 8.51 -0.87
C ASN A 473 43.72 9.70 0.11
N SER A 474 42.83 9.71 1.10
CA SER A 474 42.63 10.82 2.06
C SER A 474 42.23 12.15 1.41
N ASP A 475 41.76 12.13 0.16
CA ASP A 475 41.23 13.29 -0.56
C ASP A 475 39.73 13.43 -0.27
N TYR A 476 39.42 14.01 0.89
CA TYR A 476 38.05 14.11 1.39
C TYR A 476 37.19 15.11 0.61
N ASP A 477 37.77 16.18 0.08
CA ASP A 477 37.03 17.21 -0.66
C ASP A 477 36.49 16.65 -1.99
N ASN A 478 37.33 15.96 -2.76
CA ASN A 478 36.86 15.30 -3.98
C ASN A 478 35.92 14.13 -3.64
N ALA A 479 36.16 13.41 -2.55
CA ALA A 479 35.23 12.36 -2.10
C ALA A 479 33.82 12.92 -1.83
N ILE A 480 33.71 14.04 -1.12
CA ILE A 480 32.44 14.71 -0.85
C ILE A 480 31.78 15.17 -2.16
N LYS A 481 32.52 15.84 -3.03
CA LYS A 481 32.01 16.30 -4.34
C LYS A 481 31.43 15.16 -5.17
N TYR A 482 32.16 14.04 -5.27
CA TYR A 482 31.67 12.87 -6.00
C TYR A 482 30.47 12.21 -5.32
N LEU A 483 30.39 12.20 -3.99
CA LEU A 483 29.24 11.65 -3.27
C LEU A 483 27.98 12.49 -3.46
N GLU A 484 28.10 13.81 -3.49
CA GLU A 484 26.95 14.71 -3.73
C GLU A 484 26.38 14.53 -5.14
N ILE A 485 27.26 14.43 -6.15
CA ILE A 485 26.86 14.08 -7.51
C ILE A 485 26.18 12.70 -7.49
N SER A 486 26.79 11.69 -6.87
CA SER A 486 26.19 10.36 -6.77
C SER A 486 24.81 10.39 -6.12
N ILE A 487 24.61 11.14 -5.04
CA ILE A 487 23.33 11.22 -4.31
C ILE A 487 22.24 11.85 -5.18
N SER A 488 22.58 12.89 -5.94
CA SER A 488 21.67 13.56 -6.87
C SER A 488 21.20 12.61 -7.99
N THR A 489 22.08 11.74 -8.50
CA THR A 489 21.74 10.80 -9.59
C THR A 489 20.96 9.58 -9.09
N ILE A 490 21.33 8.99 -7.95
CA ILE A 490 20.71 7.73 -7.51
C ILE A 490 19.38 7.93 -6.76
N ASN A 491 19.06 9.13 -6.29
CA ASN A 491 17.82 9.50 -5.59
C ASN A 491 17.26 8.41 -4.65
N LYS A 492 17.96 8.15 -3.54
CA LYS A 492 17.66 7.13 -2.52
C LYS A 492 17.60 5.66 -3.01
N ALA A 493 18.05 5.34 -4.21
CA ALA A 493 18.01 3.96 -4.70
C ALA A 493 19.11 3.03 -4.11
N ASP A 494 20.15 3.59 -3.50
CA ASP A 494 21.26 2.85 -2.87
C ASP A 494 21.74 3.59 -1.62
N PHE A 495 22.02 2.85 -0.54
CA PHE A 495 22.41 3.44 0.74
C PHE A 495 23.89 3.84 0.80
N ARG A 496 24.76 3.25 -0.03
CA ARG A 496 26.22 3.34 0.10
C ARG A 496 26.75 4.78 0.00
N PRO A 497 26.28 5.64 -0.93
CA PRO A 497 26.75 7.02 -0.99
C PRO A 497 26.36 7.85 0.24
N TYR A 498 25.14 7.63 0.73
CA TYR A 498 24.66 8.28 1.96
C TYR A 498 25.45 7.80 3.18
N TYR A 499 25.77 6.52 3.26
CA TYR A 499 26.58 5.94 4.34
C TYR A 499 28.00 6.53 4.35
N LEU A 500 28.69 6.50 3.20
CA LEU A 500 30.06 7.02 3.12
C LEU A 500 30.11 8.53 3.39
N LEU A 501 29.15 9.31 2.84
CA LEU A 501 29.09 10.75 3.11
C LEU A 501 28.79 11.04 4.58
N GLY A 502 27.89 10.29 5.20
CA GLY A 502 27.62 10.37 6.64
C GLY A 502 28.85 10.05 7.49
N LYS A 503 29.67 9.09 7.05
CA LYS A 503 30.94 8.74 7.72
C LYS A 503 31.98 9.86 7.61
N ILE A 504 32.20 10.39 6.40
CA ILE A 504 33.17 11.47 6.14
C ILE A 504 32.80 12.73 6.94
N LEU A 505 31.53 13.12 6.93
CA LEU A 505 31.07 14.34 7.58
C LEU A 505 30.88 14.21 9.10
N SER A 506 31.17 13.04 9.68
CA SER A 506 30.88 12.77 11.10
C SER A 506 31.61 13.71 12.07
N THR A 507 32.77 14.24 11.67
CA THR A 507 33.58 15.18 12.45
C THR A 507 33.41 16.63 12.03
N SER A 508 33.20 16.90 10.73
CA SER A 508 33.14 18.27 10.19
C SER A 508 31.73 18.87 10.13
N ASN A 509 30.68 18.05 9.97
CA ASN A 509 29.31 18.54 9.87
C ASN A 509 28.30 17.50 10.40
N LEU A 510 28.14 17.46 11.73
CA LEU A 510 27.29 16.48 12.42
C LEU A 510 25.82 16.52 11.93
N LYS A 511 25.27 17.70 11.65
CA LYS A 511 23.87 17.86 11.19
C LYS A 511 23.66 17.21 9.82
N LYS A 512 24.57 17.46 8.88
CA LYS A 512 24.52 16.85 7.54
C LYS A 512 24.82 15.35 7.61
N ALA A 513 25.81 14.96 8.41
CA ALA A 513 26.14 13.55 8.64
C ALA A 513 24.94 12.75 9.17
N LEU A 514 24.20 13.30 10.16
CA LEU A 514 23.02 12.68 10.74
C LEU A 514 21.90 12.50 9.68
N LYS A 515 21.67 13.51 8.84
CA LYS A 515 20.70 13.42 7.73
C LYS A 515 21.09 12.31 6.75
N MET A 516 22.38 12.20 6.41
CA MET A 516 22.88 11.18 5.49
C MET A 516 22.77 9.77 6.10
N ALA A 517 23.18 9.58 7.34
CA ALA A 517 23.08 8.29 8.03
C ALA A 517 21.64 7.82 8.23
N LYS A 518 20.73 8.75 8.58
CA LYS A 518 19.28 8.46 8.62
C LYS A 518 18.78 7.98 7.25
N THR A 519 19.15 8.67 6.18
CA THR A 519 18.74 8.30 4.82
C THR A 519 19.30 6.93 4.43
N ALA A 520 20.56 6.64 4.75
CA ALA A 520 21.16 5.33 4.50
C ALA A 520 20.42 4.21 5.24
N PHE A 521 20.07 4.42 6.51
CA PHE A 521 19.30 3.48 7.33
C PHE A 521 17.88 3.28 6.80
N GLU A 522 17.20 4.33 6.34
CA GLU A 522 15.86 4.25 5.72
C GLU A 522 15.87 3.42 4.42
N ILE A 523 16.96 3.48 3.65
CA ILE A 523 17.10 2.73 2.39
C ILE A 523 17.41 1.25 2.67
N THR A 524 18.32 0.96 3.61
CA THR A 524 18.71 -0.42 3.94
C THR A 524 19.01 -0.54 5.43
N PRO A 525 18.03 -0.96 6.26
CA PRO A 525 18.21 -1.13 7.70
C PRO A 525 19.04 -2.39 8.00
N ASN A 526 20.36 -2.24 8.04
CA ASN A 526 21.31 -3.33 8.34
C ASN A 526 22.29 -2.90 9.43
N GLU A 527 23.15 -3.80 9.89
CA GLU A 527 24.04 -3.52 11.03
C GLU A 527 25.00 -2.35 10.77
N GLN A 528 25.52 -2.19 9.55
CA GLN A 528 26.46 -1.12 9.21
C GLN A 528 25.77 0.25 9.27
N THR A 529 24.63 0.39 8.60
CA THR A 529 23.86 1.65 8.59
C THR A 529 23.30 1.99 9.97
N ALA A 530 22.84 0.99 10.72
CA ALA A 530 22.38 1.14 12.09
C ALA A 530 23.51 1.59 13.03
N ALA A 531 24.70 0.99 12.94
CA ALA A 531 25.84 1.39 13.76
C ALA A 531 26.27 2.85 13.52
N LEU A 532 26.34 3.28 12.26
CA LEU A 532 26.66 4.67 11.93
C LEU A 532 25.56 5.63 12.42
N TYR A 533 24.29 5.28 12.22
CA TYR A 533 23.19 6.14 12.65
C TYR A 533 23.07 6.23 14.17
N ALA A 534 23.26 5.11 14.90
CA ALA A 534 23.33 5.07 16.35
C ALA A 534 24.48 5.94 16.90
N LYS A 535 25.69 5.84 16.29
CA LYS A 535 26.84 6.68 16.64
C LYS A 535 26.51 8.17 16.52
N LEU A 536 25.97 8.58 15.37
CA LEU A 536 25.69 9.99 15.10
C LEU A 536 24.51 10.52 15.92
N LEU A 537 23.52 9.70 16.23
CA LEU A 537 22.44 10.05 17.15
C LEU A 537 22.96 10.24 18.58
N TYR A 538 23.87 9.38 19.04
CA TYR A 538 24.52 9.55 20.33
C TYR A 538 25.35 10.84 20.38
N ASN A 539 26.19 11.08 19.37
CA ASN A 539 27.01 12.29 19.29
C ASN A 539 26.18 13.59 19.21
N SER A 540 24.96 13.51 18.67
CA SER A 540 24.00 14.62 18.63
C SER A 540 23.07 14.68 19.84
N GLN A 541 23.39 13.95 20.92
CA GLN A 541 22.65 13.92 22.18
C GLN A 541 21.20 13.40 22.09
N ASN A 542 20.86 12.68 21.01
CA ASN A 542 19.52 12.11 20.79
C ASN A 542 19.37 10.72 21.45
N TYR A 543 19.70 10.62 22.74
CA TYR A 543 19.81 9.34 23.48
C TYR A 543 18.50 8.53 23.48
N LEU A 544 17.35 9.18 23.63
CA LEU A 544 16.05 8.52 23.61
C LEU A 544 15.74 7.87 22.25
N LEU A 545 16.21 8.47 21.16
CA LEU A 545 15.98 7.92 19.82
C LEU A 545 16.89 6.71 19.58
N VAL A 546 18.13 6.73 20.09
CA VAL A 546 19.05 5.58 20.04
C VAL A 546 18.43 4.36 20.72
N THR A 547 17.93 4.53 21.95
CA THR A 547 17.34 3.42 22.72
C THR A 547 16.05 2.89 22.08
N LYS A 548 15.21 3.76 21.51
CA LYS A 548 13.98 3.35 20.81
C LYS A 548 14.25 2.59 19.52
N LEU A 549 15.22 3.03 18.71
CA LEU A 549 15.45 2.46 17.37
C LEU A 549 16.33 1.20 17.40
N PHE A 550 17.28 1.11 18.33
CA PHE A 550 18.35 0.13 18.24
C PHE A 550 18.43 -0.86 19.42
N SER A 551 17.51 -0.78 20.38
CA SER A 551 17.47 -1.74 21.49
C SER A 551 17.07 -3.15 21.05
N LYS A 552 16.37 -3.32 19.92
CA LYS A 552 15.92 -4.62 19.42
C LYS A 552 16.28 -4.81 17.95
N GLY A 553 16.54 -6.04 17.54
CA GLY A 553 16.63 -6.43 16.12
C GLY A 553 18.02 -6.40 15.47
N PHE A 554 19.07 -5.92 16.14
CA PHE A 554 20.44 -5.93 15.61
C PHE A 554 21.40 -6.70 16.54
N LYS A 555 22.37 -7.41 15.96
CA LYS A 555 23.40 -8.19 16.68
C LYS A 555 24.80 -7.65 16.38
N ASN A 556 25.03 -6.38 16.73
CA ASN A 556 26.30 -5.72 16.47
C ASN A 556 26.85 -5.02 17.73
N PRO A 557 28.10 -5.30 18.14
CA PRO A 557 28.68 -4.71 19.36
C PRO A 557 28.76 -3.18 19.30
N ASN A 558 28.99 -2.60 18.12
CA ASN A 558 29.03 -1.15 17.96
C ASN A 558 27.66 -0.51 18.21
N ILE A 559 26.57 -1.21 17.87
CA ILE A 559 25.21 -0.72 18.15
C ILE A 559 24.92 -0.82 19.64
N TYR A 560 25.22 -1.97 20.25
CA TYR A 560 25.05 -2.20 21.69
C TYR A 560 25.80 -1.16 22.51
N ARG A 561 27.00 -0.77 22.05
CA ARG A 561 27.80 0.27 22.68
C ARG A 561 27.05 1.59 22.78
N TYR A 562 26.50 2.10 21.68
CA TYR A 562 25.77 3.38 21.71
C TYR A 562 24.42 3.28 22.43
N VAL A 563 23.78 2.11 22.42
CA VAL A 563 22.58 1.85 23.22
C VAL A 563 22.91 1.86 24.72
N ALA A 564 23.99 1.20 25.14
CA ALA A 564 24.49 1.19 26.51
C ALA A 564 24.81 2.60 27.01
N LEU A 565 25.60 3.36 26.25
CA LEU A 565 25.94 4.75 26.58
C LEU A 565 24.69 5.64 26.64
N SER A 566 23.73 5.44 25.74
CA SER A 566 22.49 6.21 25.74
C SER A 566 21.62 5.91 26.96
N TYR A 567 21.49 4.65 27.37
CA TYR A 567 20.79 4.30 28.62
C TYR A 567 21.50 4.86 29.85
N TYR A 568 22.84 4.83 29.87
CA TYR A 568 23.63 5.44 30.94
C TYR A 568 23.37 6.95 31.05
N LYS A 569 23.35 7.67 29.91
CA LYS A 569 23.01 9.11 29.87
C LYS A 569 21.56 9.42 30.25
N LEU A 570 20.65 8.45 30.11
CA LEU A 570 19.25 8.56 30.51
C LEU A 570 18.98 8.04 31.94
N ASN A 571 20.03 7.70 32.70
CA ASN A 571 19.94 7.13 34.05
C ASN A 571 19.17 5.79 34.15
N ASP A 572 19.02 5.04 33.04
CA ASP A 572 18.48 3.67 33.07
C ASP A 572 19.63 2.67 33.26
N TYR A 573 20.16 2.63 34.49
CA TYR A 573 21.36 1.85 34.82
C TYR A 573 21.18 0.34 34.65
N LYS A 574 19.96 -0.18 34.87
CA LYS A 574 19.64 -1.60 34.68
C LYS A 574 19.81 -2.00 33.22
N LYS A 575 19.23 -1.25 32.29
CA LYS A 575 19.40 -1.52 30.86
C LYS A 575 20.80 -1.16 30.38
N ALA A 576 21.40 -0.08 30.86
CA ALA A 576 22.78 0.27 30.54
C ALA A 576 23.72 -0.90 30.84
N LYS A 577 23.66 -1.48 32.05
CA LYS A 577 24.45 -2.64 32.47
C LYS A 577 24.24 -3.85 31.55
N GLN A 578 22.99 -4.15 31.18
CA GLN A 578 22.66 -5.24 30.26
C GLN A 578 23.35 -5.09 28.89
N TYR A 579 23.32 -3.90 28.29
CA TYR A 579 23.96 -3.67 27.00
C TYR A 579 25.48 -3.52 27.11
N ILE A 580 26.02 -3.04 28.24
CA ILE A 580 27.47 -3.04 28.50
C ILE A 580 28.01 -4.47 28.46
N TYR A 581 27.38 -5.42 29.15
CA TYR A 581 27.82 -6.82 29.10
C TYR A 581 27.76 -7.40 27.69
N LYS A 582 26.67 -7.15 26.95
CA LYS A 582 26.55 -7.58 25.55
C LYS A 582 27.62 -6.98 24.65
N THR A 583 28.05 -5.74 24.89
CA THR A 583 29.14 -5.14 24.13
C THR A 583 30.49 -5.74 24.51
N LEU A 584 30.75 -5.97 25.79
CA LEU A 584 32.04 -6.47 26.28
C LEU A 584 32.26 -7.97 25.99
N GLU A 585 31.19 -8.76 25.88
CA GLU A 585 31.25 -10.16 25.43
C GLU A 585 31.84 -10.27 24.01
N GLU A 586 31.45 -9.34 23.13
CA GLU A 586 31.85 -9.31 21.72
C GLU A 586 33.06 -8.39 21.44
N ASN A 587 33.30 -7.39 22.30
CA ASN A 587 34.44 -6.48 22.23
C ASN A 587 35.03 -6.23 23.63
N PRO A 588 35.86 -7.16 24.13
CA PRO A 588 36.42 -7.10 25.49
C PRO A 588 37.34 -5.89 25.74
N ASN A 589 37.81 -5.21 24.69
CA ASN A 589 38.81 -4.14 24.79
C ASN A 589 38.21 -2.73 24.92
N ASP A 590 36.88 -2.60 25.10
CA ASP A 590 36.24 -1.28 25.28
C ASP A 590 36.47 -0.74 26.71
N ASN A 591 37.60 -0.05 26.89
CA ASN A 591 38.03 0.53 28.18
C ASN A 591 37.07 1.60 28.72
N GLU A 592 36.36 2.32 27.84
CA GLU A 592 35.36 3.32 28.26
C GLU A 592 34.19 2.63 28.96
N LEU A 593 33.65 1.56 28.36
CA LEU A 593 32.55 0.81 28.96
C LEU A 593 32.96 0.07 30.24
N LYS A 594 34.19 -0.48 30.31
CA LYS A 594 34.74 -1.07 31.54
C LYS A 594 34.78 -0.05 32.69
N THR A 595 35.24 1.17 32.40
CA THR A 595 35.29 2.26 33.38
C THR A 595 33.89 2.65 33.84
N ILE A 596 32.92 2.75 32.92
CA ILE A 596 31.52 3.05 33.25
C ILE A 596 30.92 1.93 34.12
N LEU A 597 31.19 0.66 33.80
CA LEU A 597 30.71 -0.48 34.58
C LEU A 597 31.25 -0.46 36.02
N GLN A 598 32.54 -0.18 36.20
CA GLN A 598 33.15 -0.04 37.53
C GLN A 598 32.52 1.13 38.32
N LYS A 599 32.32 2.30 37.67
CA LYS A 599 31.65 3.44 38.31
C LYS A 599 30.22 3.12 38.74
N MET A 600 29.49 2.33 37.95
CA MET A 600 28.13 1.88 38.30
C MET A 600 28.13 0.89 39.47
N GLN A 601 29.14 0.02 39.58
CA GLN A 601 29.27 -0.96 40.66
C GLN A 601 29.69 -0.33 42.00
N ASN A 602 30.48 0.74 41.96
CA ASN A 602 31.04 1.41 43.15
C ASN A 602 30.16 2.55 43.68
N ASN A 603 29.07 2.92 43.00
CA ASN A 603 28.19 3.99 43.44
C ASN A 603 27.09 3.46 44.41
N PRO A 604 27.06 3.89 45.69
CA PRO A 604 26.13 3.38 46.70
C PRO A 604 24.65 3.56 46.33
N LEU A 605 24.29 4.68 45.71
CA LEU A 605 22.93 4.99 45.28
C LEU A 605 22.49 4.08 44.12
N ILE A 606 23.40 3.76 43.20
CA ILE A 606 23.14 2.85 42.08
C ILE A 606 23.06 1.40 42.58
N LYS A 607 23.85 1.04 43.59
CA LYS A 607 23.84 -0.29 44.22
C LYS A 607 22.54 -0.61 44.96
N GLN A 608 21.83 0.42 45.44
CA GLN A 608 20.52 0.31 46.07
C GLN A 608 19.36 0.26 45.04
N PHE A 609 19.62 0.70 43.79
CA PHE A 609 18.65 0.79 42.69
C PHE A 609 18.72 -0.39 41.70
N LEU A 610 19.90 -1.03 41.59
CA LEU A 610 20.14 -2.25 40.79
C LEU A 610 19.76 -3.50 41.57
#